data_AF-A0A660NZN8-F1
#
_entry.id   AF-A0A660NZN8-F1
#
_cell.length_a   1.000
_cell.length_b   1.000
_cell.length_c   1.000
_cell.angle_alpha   90.00
_cell.angle_beta   90.00
_cell.angle_gamma   90.00
#
_symmetry.space_group_name_H-M   'P 1'
#
loop_
_entity.id
_entity.type
_entity.pdbx_description
1 polymer ?
#
loop_
_entity_poly.entity_id
_entity_poly.type
_entity_poly.pdbx_seq_one_letter_code
_entity_poly.pdbx_strand_id
1 'polypeptide(L)'
;MIGKDKIKLLAFDADDTLWDCQSHFDAAEKEYQNILSDYGTPAEVSSELFKTETVNMPLLGYGSKAFVLSLIENAVSMSNGNLPADKIARILDFGKGLLNMPATPLEGVRTVLSTLSSARKDYKMVVFTKGELLD
;
A
#
# COMPACT_ATOMS: atom_id res chain seq x y z
N MET A 1 27.22 16.28 15.54
CA MET A 1 26.57 14.96 15.66
C MET A 1 25.85 14.88 17.00
N ILE A 2 24.63 14.33 17.03
CA ILE A 2 23.90 14.09 18.28
C ILE A 2 24.48 12.82 18.93
N GLY A 3 24.80 12.89 20.22
CA GLY A 3 25.26 11.72 20.98
C GLY A 3 24.14 10.68 21.11
N LYS A 4 24.46 9.39 20.97
CA LYS A 4 23.46 8.30 21.06
C LYS A 4 22.68 8.32 22.39
N ASP A 5 23.35 8.74 23.46
CA ASP A 5 22.79 8.97 24.80
C ASP A 5 21.66 10.02 24.84
N LYS A 6 21.67 10.97 23.91
CA LYS A 6 20.65 12.02 23.79
C LYS A 6 19.42 11.60 22.98
N ILE A 7 19.49 10.49 22.23
CA ILE A 7 18.34 9.96 21.51
C ILE A 7 17.34 9.39 22.53
N LYS A 8 16.08 9.80 22.44
CA LYS A 8 14.99 9.35 23.34
C LYS A 8 13.91 8.53 22.64
N LEU A 9 13.79 8.70 21.32
CA LEU A 9 12.76 8.04 20.52
C LEU A 9 13.35 7.58 19.18
N LEU A 10 12.94 6.38 18.77
CA LEU A 10 13.18 5.81 17.45
C LEU A 10 11.82 5.62 16.78
N ALA A 11 11.62 6.31 15.67
CA ALA A 11 10.46 6.11 14.81
C ALA A 11 10.86 5.24 13.63
N PHE A 12 10.06 4.22 13.35
CA PHE A 12 10.23 3.34 12.20
C PHE A 12 9.07 3.57 11.26
N ASP A 13 9.35 3.71 9.97
CA ASP A 13 8.32 3.43 8.98
C ASP A 13 7.94 1.94 9.04
N ALA A 14 6.79 1.59 8.47
CA ALA A 14 6.25 0.25 8.47
C ALA A 14 6.51 -0.45 7.14
N ASP A 15 5.79 -0.01 6.10
CA ASP A 15 5.80 -0.62 4.78
C ASP A 15 7.17 -0.49 4.12
N ASP A 16 7.64 -1.60 3.56
CA ASP A 16 8.96 -1.77 2.93
C ASP A 16 10.16 -1.43 3.84
N THR A 17 9.92 -1.30 5.14
CA THR A 17 10.94 -1.10 6.18
C THR A 17 10.91 -2.25 7.19
N LEU A 18 9.73 -2.61 7.69
CA LEU A 18 9.52 -3.70 8.64
C LEU A 18 9.02 -4.97 7.95
N TRP A 19 8.18 -4.85 6.92
CA TRP A 19 7.64 -5.94 6.10
C TRP A 19 7.52 -5.50 4.65
N ASP A 20 7.42 -6.47 3.73
CA ASP A 20 7.18 -6.20 2.31
C ASP A 20 5.74 -5.74 2.08
N CYS A 21 5.56 -4.66 1.33
CA CYS A 21 4.27 -4.07 0.99
C CYS A 21 4.16 -3.81 -0.50
N GLN A 22 5.16 -3.17 -1.12
CA GLN A 22 5.09 -2.75 -2.52
C GLN A 22 4.88 -3.94 -3.48
N SER A 23 5.46 -5.11 -3.21
CA SER A 23 5.30 -6.28 -4.08
C SER A 23 3.83 -6.73 -4.20
N HIS A 24 3.03 -6.52 -3.15
CA HIS A 24 1.60 -6.84 -3.14
C HIS A 24 0.80 -5.85 -3.98
N PHE A 25 1.12 -4.56 -3.89
CA PHE A 25 0.50 -3.52 -4.72
C PHE A 25 0.88 -3.69 -6.19
N ASP A 26 2.13 -4.01 -6.50
CA ASP A 26 2.59 -4.31 -7.87
C ASP A 26 1.84 -5.51 -8.47
N ALA A 27 1.62 -6.55 -7.67
CA ALA A 27 0.85 -7.72 -8.10
C ALA A 27 -0.62 -7.38 -8.36
N ALA A 28 -1.22 -6.54 -7.52
CA ALA A 28 -2.59 -6.05 -7.68
C ALA A 28 -2.74 -5.18 -8.93
N GLU A 29 -1.81 -4.24 -9.18
CA GLU A 29 -1.83 -3.39 -10.37
C GLU A 29 -1.64 -4.23 -11.65
N LYS A 30 -0.76 -5.23 -11.63
CA LYS A 30 -0.60 -6.15 -12.77
C LYS A 30 -1.88 -6.93 -13.08
N GLU A 31 -2.58 -7.41 -12.06
CA GLU A 31 -3.88 -8.08 -12.25
C GLU A 31 -4.94 -7.10 -12.77
N TYR A 32 -4.92 -5.86 -12.28
CA TYR A 32 -5.79 -4.79 -12.77
C TYR A 32 -5.57 -4.48 -14.25
N GLN A 33 -4.32 -4.37 -14.70
CA GLN A 33 -3.95 -4.21 -16.11
C GLN A 33 -4.50 -5.38 -16.97
N ASN A 34 -4.42 -6.61 -16.47
CA ASN A 34 -4.98 -7.78 -17.15
C ASN A 34 -6.51 -7.71 -17.25
N ILE A 35 -7.19 -7.25 -16.20
CA ILE A 35 -8.65 -7.07 -16.20
C ILE A 35 -9.08 -6.03 -17.24
N LEU A 36 -8.30 -4.96 -17.39
CA LEU A 36 -8.58 -3.87 -18.32
C LEU A 36 -7.91 -3.97 -19.69
N SER A 37 -7.38 -5.14 -20.07
CA SER A 37 -6.68 -5.33 -21.34
C SER A 37 -7.53 -5.01 -22.58
N ASP A 38 -8.86 -5.10 -22.48
CA ASP A 38 -9.80 -4.77 -23.56
C ASP A 38 -10.00 -3.24 -23.73
N TYR A 39 -9.57 -2.44 -22.77
CA TYR A 39 -9.82 -0.99 -22.70
C TYR A 39 -8.55 -0.14 -22.84
N GLY A 40 -7.36 -0.74 -22.78
CA GLY A 40 -6.10 -0.04 -22.95
C GLY A 40 -4.88 -0.95 -22.80
N THR A 41 -3.72 -0.44 -23.22
CA THR A 41 -2.43 -1.09 -22.95
C THR A 41 -2.10 -0.99 -21.45
N PRO A 42 -1.23 -1.87 -20.90
CA PRO A 42 -0.82 -1.80 -19.50
C PRO A 42 -0.30 -0.41 -19.09
N ALA A 43 0.46 0.25 -19.97
CA ALA A 43 0.99 1.58 -19.72
C ALA A 43 -0.10 2.67 -19.67
N GLU A 44 -1.11 2.58 -20.53
CA GLU A 44 -2.26 3.49 -20.50
C GLU A 44 -3.09 3.27 -19.23
N VAL A 45 -3.37 2.02 -18.87
CA VAL A 45 -4.11 1.67 -17.66
C VAL A 45 -3.42 2.22 -16.41
N SER A 46 -2.12 1.99 -16.24
CA SER A 46 -1.35 2.54 -15.11
C SER A 46 -1.34 4.07 -15.09
N SER A 47 -1.18 4.70 -16.25
CA SER A 47 -1.16 6.16 -16.35
C SER A 47 -2.50 6.78 -15.94
N GLU A 48 -3.62 6.21 -16.40
CA GLU A 48 -4.96 6.69 -16.03
C GLU A 48 -5.30 6.38 -14.57
N LEU A 49 -4.86 5.23 -14.04
CA LEU A 49 -5.00 4.91 -12.62
C LEU A 49 -4.27 5.93 -11.76
N PHE A 50 -3.01 6.24 -12.07
CA PHE A 50 -2.21 7.22 -11.33
C PHE A 50 -2.86 8.62 -11.33
N LYS A 51 -3.46 9.04 -12.45
CA LYS A 51 -4.22 10.29 -12.51
C LYS A 51 -5.43 10.26 -11.58
N THR A 52 -6.15 9.14 -11.56
CA THR A 52 -7.33 8.93 -10.70
C THR A 52 -6.94 9.00 -9.22
N GLU A 53 -5.89 8.29 -8.82
CA GLU A 53 -5.37 8.33 -7.45
C GLU A 53 -4.90 9.74 -7.05
N THR A 54 -4.21 10.44 -7.97
CA THR A 54 -3.75 11.82 -7.74
C THR A 54 -4.92 12.77 -7.48
N VAL A 55 -6.00 12.66 -8.26
CA VAL A 55 -7.21 13.46 -8.08
C VAL A 55 -7.92 13.12 -6.76
N ASN A 56 -7.92 11.84 -6.38
CA ASN A 56 -8.57 11.35 -5.16
C ASN A 56 -7.78 11.63 -3.88
N MET A 57 -6.47 11.88 -3.97
CA MET A 57 -5.58 12.04 -2.82
C MET A 57 -6.05 13.05 -1.76
N PRO A 58 -6.59 14.24 -2.09
CA PRO A 58 -7.09 15.19 -1.09
C PRO A 58 -8.30 14.69 -0.29
N LEU A 59 -9.09 13.77 -0.86
CA LEU A 59 -10.32 13.26 -0.25
C LEU A 59 -10.13 11.89 0.42
N LEU A 60 -9.44 10.98 -0.27
CA LEU A 60 -9.30 9.58 0.15
C LEU A 60 -7.99 9.31 0.90
N GLY A 61 -6.98 10.16 0.74
CA GLY A 61 -5.67 9.96 1.34
C GLY A 61 -4.92 8.76 0.73
N TYR A 62 -4.20 8.03 1.58
CA TYR A 62 -3.41 6.85 1.23
C TYR A 62 -4.06 5.59 1.80
N GLY A 63 -3.71 4.43 1.25
CA GLY A 63 -4.11 3.13 1.80
C GLY A 63 -4.88 2.26 0.81
N SER A 64 -5.07 0.99 1.17
CA SER A 64 -5.67 -0.03 0.30
C SER A 64 -7.11 0.31 -0.08
N LYS A 65 -7.89 0.90 0.83
CA LYS A 65 -9.27 1.32 0.52
C LYS A 65 -9.34 2.47 -0.49
N ALA A 66 -8.47 3.47 -0.35
CA ALA A 66 -8.37 4.58 -1.30
C ALA A 66 -7.95 4.06 -2.69
N PHE A 67 -7.00 3.12 -2.71
CA PHE A 67 -6.55 2.44 -3.91
C PHE A 67 -7.70 1.67 -4.59
N VAL A 68 -8.43 0.83 -3.86
CA VAL A 68 -9.56 0.05 -4.41
C VAL A 68 -10.68 0.92 -4.96
N LEU A 69 -11.01 2.02 -4.28
CA LEU A 69 -11.99 2.98 -4.82
C LEU A 69 -11.49 3.60 -6.13
N SER A 70 -10.21 3.97 -6.18
CA SER A 70 -9.60 4.56 -7.39
C SER A 70 -9.52 3.56 -8.55
N LEU A 71 -9.27 2.27 -8.29
CA LEU A 71 -9.32 1.20 -9.29
C LEU A 71 -10.72 1.08 -9.91
N ILE A 72 -11.77 1.08 -9.08
CA ILE A 72 -13.15 0.97 -9.57
C ILE A 72 -13.54 2.22 -10.38
N GLU A 73 -13.23 3.42 -9.88
CA GLU A 73 -13.51 4.68 -10.58
C GLU A 73 -12.78 4.75 -11.92
N ASN A 74 -11.50 4.41 -11.95
CA ASN A 74 -10.71 4.37 -13.16
C ASN A 74 -11.27 3.35 -14.17
N ALA A 75 -11.64 2.15 -13.72
CA ALA A 75 -12.18 1.12 -14.58
C ALA A 75 -13.54 1.50 -15.18
N VAL A 76 -14.39 2.19 -14.41
CA VAL A 76 -15.65 2.77 -14.91
C VAL A 76 -15.37 3.82 -15.98
N SER A 77 -14.41 4.70 -15.76
CA SER A 77 -14.01 5.74 -16.72
C SER A 77 -13.46 5.12 -18.03
N MET A 78 -12.46 4.24 -17.94
CA MET A 78 -11.82 3.63 -19.11
C MET A 78 -12.78 2.76 -19.93
N SER A 79 -13.75 2.12 -19.29
CA SER A 79 -14.76 1.31 -19.97
C SER A 79 -15.95 2.13 -20.51
N ASN A 80 -15.95 3.46 -20.32
CA ASN A 80 -17.10 4.31 -20.58
C ASN A 80 -18.40 3.79 -19.93
N GLY A 81 -18.29 3.28 -18.70
CA GLY A 81 -19.40 2.70 -17.94
C GLY A 81 -19.83 1.29 -18.35
N ASN A 82 -19.13 0.64 -19.29
CA ASN A 82 -19.48 -0.70 -19.81
C ASN A 82 -18.58 -1.81 -19.25
N LEU A 83 -18.15 -1.70 -17.99
CA LEU A 83 -17.37 -2.73 -17.33
C LEU A 83 -18.27 -3.89 -16.86
N PRO A 84 -18.02 -5.14 -17.29
CA PRO A 84 -18.76 -6.30 -16.79
C PRO A 84 -18.66 -6.47 -15.27
N ALA A 85 -19.75 -6.95 -14.66
CA ALA A 85 -19.84 -7.11 -13.21
C ALA A 85 -18.81 -8.11 -12.65
N ASP A 86 -18.46 -9.15 -13.41
CA ASP A 86 -17.43 -10.12 -13.03
C ASP A 86 -16.03 -9.49 -12.94
N LYS A 87 -15.71 -8.50 -13.79
CA LYS A 87 -14.47 -7.73 -13.70
C LYS A 87 -14.43 -6.87 -12.44
N ILE A 88 -15.56 -6.24 -12.08
CA ILE A 88 -15.68 -5.48 -10.82
C ILE A 88 -15.48 -6.39 -9.61
N ALA A 89 -16.10 -7.58 -9.62
CA ALA A 89 -15.94 -8.56 -8.54
C ALA A 89 -14.46 -8.95 -8.35
N ARG A 90 -13.73 -9.19 -9.44
CA ARG A 90 -12.29 -9.48 -9.40
C ARG A 90 -11.48 -8.32 -8.81
N ILE A 91 -11.79 -7.07 -9.16
CA ILE A 91 -11.15 -5.88 -8.58
C ILE A 91 -11.35 -5.83 -7.06
N LEU A 92 -12.59 -6.06 -6.62
CA LEU A 92 -12.92 -6.10 -5.19
C LEU A 92 -12.21 -7.25 -4.47
N ASP A 93 -12.08 -8.41 -5.09
CA ASP A 93 -11.48 -9.59 -4.47
C ASP A 93 -9.99 -9.40 -4.19
N PHE A 94 -9.18 -8.96 -5.17
CA PHE A 94 -7.77 -8.69 -4.89
C PHE A 94 -7.58 -7.46 -4.00
N GLY A 95 -8.46 -6.46 -4.11
CA GLY A 95 -8.48 -5.29 -3.22
C GLY A 95 -8.67 -5.66 -1.75
N LYS A 96 -9.58 -6.59 -1.46
CA LYS A 96 -9.72 -7.19 -0.11
C LYS A 96 -8.53 -8.06 0.27
N GLY A 97 -7.86 -8.67 -0.70
CA GLY A 97 -6.59 -9.37 -0.49
C GLY A 97 -5.51 -8.47 0.08
N LEU A 98 -5.39 -7.23 -0.41
CA LEU A 98 -4.44 -6.24 0.11
C LEU A 98 -4.68 -5.93 1.60
N LEU A 99 -5.94 -5.83 2.03
CA LEU A 99 -6.31 -5.63 3.44
C LEU A 99 -5.97 -6.81 4.37
N ASN A 100 -5.62 -7.97 3.79
CA ASN A 100 -5.26 -9.18 4.54
C ASN A 100 -3.82 -9.61 4.25
N MET A 101 -2.99 -8.71 3.72
CA MET A 101 -1.59 -9.01 3.44
C MET A 101 -0.83 -9.34 4.74
N PRO A 102 0.03 -10.37 4.73
CA PRO A 102 0.73 -10.77 5.93
C PRO A 102 1.83 -9.75 6.25
N ALA A 103 1.76 -9.12 7.42
CA ALA A 103 2.85 -8.29 7.97
C ALA A 103 4.05 -9.15 8.45
N THR A 104 4.62 -9.94 7.55
CA THR A 104 5.76 -10.82 7.83
C THR A 104 7.03 -9.98 7.87
N PRO A 105 7.78 -9.96 8.99
CA PRO A 105 8.95 -9.10 9.08
C PRO A 105 10.03 -9.48 8.08
N LEU A 106 10.66 -8.47 7.47
CA LEU A 106 11.84 -8.64 6.62
C LEU A 106 12.99 -9.27 7.40
N GLU A 107 13.94 -9.85 6.65
CA GLU A 107 15.14 -10.44 7.24
C GLU A 107 15.88 -9.44 8.13
N GLY A 108 16.25 -9.87 9.34
CA GLY A 108 16.97 -9.05 10.30
C GLY A 108 16.11 -8.06 11.12
N VAL A 109 14.88 -7.74 10.70
CA VAL A 109 14.02 -6.78 11.43
C VAL A 109 13.78 -7.20 12.87
N ARG A 110 13.40 -8.47 13.09
CA ARG A 110 13.19 -9.01 14.46
C ARG A 110 14.44 -8.88 15.32
N THR A 111 15.62 -9.16 14.76
CA THR A 111 16.91 -9.07 15.45
C THR A 111 17.26 -7.64 15.82
N VAL A 112 17.08 -6.69 14.88
CA VAL A 112 17.34 -5.27 15.09
C VAL A 112 16.43 -4.70 16.16
N LEU A 113 15.11 -4.94 16.07
CA LEU A 113 14.16 -4.43 17.07
C LEU A 113 14.42 -5.03 18.47
N SER A 114 14.77 -6.32 18.55
CA SER A 114 15.13 -6.96 19.82
C SER A 114 16.43 -6.41 20.42
N THR A 115 17.42 -6.11 19.57
CA THR A 115 18.69 -5.53 20.00
C THR A 115 18.50 -4.09 20.48
N LEU A 116 17.74 -3.27 19.75
CA LEU A 116 17.48 -1.88 20.11
C LEU A 116 16.66 -1.77 21.40
N SER A 117 15.63 -2.59 21.55
CA SER A 117 14.83 -2.64 22.79
C SER A 117 15.64 -3.10 24.01
N SER A 118 16.61 -3.98 23.81
CA SER A 118 17.51 -4.46 24.89
C SER A 118 18.65 -3.49 25.18
N ALA A 119 19.06 -2.66 24.21
CA ALA A 119 20.23 -1.79 24.33
C ALA A 119 20.04 -0.67 25.36
N ARG A 120 18.84 -0.07 25.46
CA ARG A 120 18.49 0.85 26.56
C ARG A 120 17.00 0.77 26.90
N LYS A 121 16.71 0.70 28.19
CA LYS A 121 15.34 0.64 28.72
C LYS A 121 14.52 1.93 28.53
N ASP A 122 15.16 3.07 28.24
CA ASP A 122 14.49 4.37 28.11
C ASP A 122 14.22 4.79 26.66
N TYR A 123 14.56 3.97 25.65
CA TYR A 123 14.18 4.25 24.28
C TYR A 123 12.70 3.98 24.06
N LYS A 124 11.95 4.99 23.63
CA LYS A 124 10.62 4.79 23.05
C LYS A 124 10.78 4.37 21.60
N MET A 125 10.18 3.25 21.21
CA MET A 125 10.12 2.80 19.83
C MET A 125 8.68 2.92 19.36
N VAL A 126 8.48 3.60 18.22
CA VAL A 126 7.16 3.82 17.63
C VAL A 126 7.19 3.47 16.15
N VAL A 127 6.07 3.00 15.64
CA VAL A 127 5.83 2.95 14.20
C VAL A 127 5.18 4.28 13.79
N PHE A 128 5.68 4.87 12.72
CA PHE A 128 5.19 6.11 12.16
C PHE A 128 5.08 5.94 10.64
N THR A 129 3.86 5.63 10.19
CA THR A 129 3.59 5.28 8.79
C THR A 129 2.34 5.99 8.29
N LYS A 130 2.19 6.04 6.95
CA LYS A 130 1.00 6.59 6.28
C LYS A 130 -0.05 5.48 6.13
N GLY A 131 -1.24 5.85 5.65
CA GLY A 131 -2.32 4.91 5.38
C GLY A 131 -3.50 5.08 6.31
N GLU A 132 -4.37 4.07 6.35
CA GLU A 132 -5.59 4.06 7.14
C GLU A 132 -5.47 3.09 8.34
N LEU A 133 -6.27 3.32 9.39
CA LEU A 133 -6.18 2.62 10.69
C LEU A 133 -6.47 1.11 10.67
N LEU A 134 -7.23 0.64 9.69
CA LEU A 134 -7.70 -0.72 9.48
C LEU A 134 -7.10 -1.34 8.22
N ASP A 135 -6.12 -0.67 7.62
CA ASP A 135 -5.24 -1.29 6.62
C ASP A 135 -4.20 -2.18 7.32
#